data_AF-A0AB39WN18-F1
#
_entry.id   AF-A0AB39WN18-F1
#
_cell.length_a   1.000
_cell.length_b   1.000
_cell.length_c   1.000
_cell.angle_alpha   90.00
_cell.angle_beta   90.00
_cell.angle_gamma   90.00
#
_symmetry.space_group_name_H-M   'P 1'
#
loop_
_entity.id
_entity.type
_entity.pdbx_description
1 polymer ?
#
loop_
_entity_poly.entity_id
_entity_poly.type
_entity_poly.pdbx_seq_one_letter_code
_entity_poly.pdbx_strand_id
1 'polypeptide(L)'
;MINSLERKNRLYAADLARKYFSGQISMHQFLNNLLDYQNDIKIRFLIDKVGKRPKKGWFFDVSRERNTAYIKEVFIIIEDLENSDV
;
A
#
# COMPACT_ATOMS: atom_id res chain seq x y z
N MET A 1 9.24 -1.19 21.90
CA MET A 1 9.89 -0.12 21.13
C MET A 1 10.10 -0.63 19.72
N ILE A 2 9.51 0.03 18.74
CA ILE A 2 9.81 -0.24 17.33
C ILE A 2 11.27 0.14 17.10
N ASN A 3 12.00 -0.73 16.41
CA ASN A 3 13.38 -0.44 16.04
C ASN A 3 13.38 0.76 15.07
N SER A 4 14.29 1.72 15.24
CA SER A 4 14.39 2.88 14.34
C SER A 4 14.49 2.50 12.86
N LEU A 5 15.02 1.31 12.55
CA LEU A 5 15.05 0.73 11.20
C LEU A 5 13.65 0.32 10.71
N GLU A 6 12.86 -0.35 11.54
CA GLU A 6 11.51 -0.79 11.22
C GLU A 6 10.59 0.40 10.95
N ARG A 7 10.70 1.46 11.77
CA ARG A 7 10.05 2.76 11.52
C ARG A 7 10.40 3.34 10.16
N LYS A 8 11.70 3.42 9.84
CA LYS A 8 12.17 3.95 8.54
C LYS A 8 11.63 3.13 7.37
N ASN A 9 11.60 1.81 7.51
CA ASN A 9 11.07 0.91 6.49
C ASN A 9 9.56 1.11 6.26
N ARG A 10 8.78 1.31 7.34
CA ARG A 10 7.34 1.61 7.24
C ARG A 10 7.07 2.95 6.58
N LEU A 11 7.81 3.98 6.95
CA LEU A 11 7.73 5.31 6.31
C LEU A 11 8.08 5.24 4.83
N TYR A 12 9.12 4.47 4.48
CA TYR A 12 9.50 4.23 3.09
C TYR A 12 8.40 3.51 2.31
N ALA A 13 7.77 2.50 2.90
CA ALA A 13 6.65 1.78 2.27
C ALA A 13 5.41 2.68 2.06
N ALA A 14 5.11 3.56 3.02
CA ALA A 14 4.04 4.55 2.90
C ALA A 14 4.31 5.55 1.75
N ASP A 15 5.53 6.09 1.66
CA ASP A 15 5.95 6.98 0.57
C ASP A 15 5.82 6.30 -0.80
N LEU A 16 6.32 5.07 -0.94
CA LEU A 16 6.16 4.29 -2.17
C LEU A 16 4.70 4.08 -2.54
N ALA A 17 3.82 3.80 -1.57
CA ALA A 17 2.40 3.66 -1.83
C ALA A 17 1.81 4.98 -2.38
N ARG A 18 2.14 6.13 -1.76
CA ARG A 18 1.69 7.44 -2.25
C ARG A 18 2.20 7.71 -3.68
N LYS A 19 3.46 7.38 -3.98
CA LYS A 19 4.02 7.47 -5.34
C LYS A 19 3.27 6.59 -6.34
N TYR A 20 2.89 5.38 -5.94
CA TYR A 20 2.08 4.49 -6.79
C TYR A 20 0.68 5.06 -7.05
N PHE A 21 -0.04 5.50 -6.01
CA PHE A 21 -1.40 6.04 -6.15
C PHE A 21 -1.45 7.40 -6.86
N SER A 22 -0.37 8.18 -6.83
CA SER A 22 -0.21 9.40 -7.63
C SER A 22 0.25 9.13 -9.08
N GLY A 23 0.54 7.88 -9.44
CA GLY A 23 0.98 7.50 -10.79
C GLY A 23 2.46 7.79 -11.08
N GLN A 24 3.26 8.15 -10.08
CA GLN A 24 4.70 8.41 -10.24
C GLN A 24 5.51 7.12 -10.47
N ILE A 25 5.03 5.99 -9.93
CA ILE A 25 5.64 4.68 -10.14
C ILE A 25 4.60 3.64 -10.55
N SER A 26 5.03 2.64 -11.31
CA SER A 26 4.21 1.50 -11.70
C SER A 26 3.99 0.53 -10.53
N MET A 27 2.95 -0.32 -10.65
CA MET A 27 2.71 -1.40 -9.68
C MET A 27 3.90 -2.37 -9.59
N HIS A 28 4.59 -2.64 -10.70
CA HIS A 28 5.76 -3.49 -10.71
C HIS A 28 6.92 -2.87 -9.91
N GLN A 29 7.19 -1.58 -10.10
CA GLN A 29 8.19 -0.86 -9.31
C GLN A 29 7.80 -0.83 -7.83
N PHE A 30 6.53 -0.58 -7.51
CA PHE A 30 6.03 -0.62 -6.14
C PHE A 30 6.29 -1.97 -5.46
N LEU A 31 5.90 -3.08 -6.12
CA LEU A 31 6.06 -4.42 -5.56
C LEU A 31 7.53 -4.82 -5.43
N ASN A 32 8.37 -4.53 -6.45
CA ASN A 32 9.78 -4.88 -6.41
C ASN A 32 10.54 -4.18 -5.29
N ASN A 33 10.26 -2.90 -5.05
CA ASN A 33 10.90 -2.15 -3.96
C ASN A 33 10.46 -2.64 -2.57
N LEU A 34 9.38 -3.42 -2.47
CA LEU A 34 8.84 -3.90 -1.20
C LEU A 34 9.06 -5.41 -0.94
N LEU A 35 9.70 -6.13 -1.87
CA LEU A 35 9.97 -7.57 -1.74
C LEU A 35 10.78 -7.91 -0.48
N ASP A 36 11.80 -7.11 -0.17
CA ASP A 36 12.70 -7.35 0.97
C ASP A 36 12.08 -7.00 2.34
N TYR A 37 10.91 -6.36 2.33
CA TYR A 37 10.24 -5.85 3.54
C TYR A 37 9.05 -6.70 3.99
N GLN A 38 8.83 -7.87 3.37
CA GLN A 38 7.70 -8.77 3.69
C GLN A 38 7.70 -9.35 5.11
N ASN A 39 8.83 -9.26 5.82
CA ASN A 39 8.94 -9.66 7.22
C ASN A 39 8.16 -8.72 8.16
N ASP A 40 7.89 -7.47 7.74
CA ASP A 40 7.02 -6.56 8.47
C ASP A 40 5.54 -6.84 8.11
N ILE A 41 4.74 -7.20 9.11
CA ILE A 41 3.33 -7.57 8.93
C ILE A 41 2.51 -6.41 8.32
N LYS A 42 2.78 -5.16 8.72
CA LYS A 42 2.04 -3.99 8.21
C LYS A 42 2.40 -3.72 6.75
N ILE A 43 3.68 -3.81 6.39
CA ILE A 43 4.14 -3.66 5.00
C ILE A 43 3.56 -4.79 4.13
N ARG A 44 3.57 -6.04 4.62
CA ARG A 44 2.96 -7.18 3.92
C ARG A 44 1.46 -6.97 3.70
N PHE A 45 0.75 -6.43 4.69
CA PHE A 45 -0.68 -6.13 4.56
C PHE A 45 -0.96 -5.07 3.49
N LEU A 46 -0.13 -4.02 3.41
CA LEU A 46 -0.18 -3.02 2.35
C LEU A 46 0.02 -3.67 0.97
N ILE A 47 1.05 -4.51 0.81
CA ILE A 47 1.34 -5.23 -0.44
C ILE A 47 0.14 -6.08 -0.87
N ASP A 48 -0.43 -6.87 0.04
CA ASP A 48 -1.58 -7.72 -0.24
C ASP A 48 -2.80 -6.91 -0.66
N LYS A 49 -3.09 -5.81 0.06
CA LYS A 49 -4.21 -4.92 -0.27
C LYS A 49 -4.03 -4.27 -1.64
N VAL A 50 -2.85 -3.75 -1.95
CA VAL A 50 -2.56 -3.17 -3.27
C VAL A 50 -2.63 -4.24 -4.38
N GLY A 51 -2.15 -5.45 -4.10
CA GLY A 51 -2.24 -6.60 -5.00
C GLY A 51 -3.68 -6.99 -5.35
N LYS A 52 -4.61 -6.82 -4.40
CA LYS A 52 -6.04 -7.08 -4.52
C LYS A 52 -6.86 -5.91 -5.09
N ARG A 53 -6.20 -4.94 -5.73
CA ARG A 53 -6.87 -3.81 -6.39
C ARG A 53 -8.05 -4.30 -7.25
N PRO A 54 -9.25 -3.69 -7.13
CA PRO A 54 -10.38 -4.03 -7.96
C PRO A 54 -10.00 -3.94 -9.45
N LYS A 55 -10.16 -5.03 -10.18
CA LYS A 55 -9.92 -5.10 -11.63
C LYS A 55 -11.27 -5.04 -12.35
N LYS A 56 -11.29 -4.39 -13.52
CA LYS A 56 -12.45 -4.47 -14.41
C LYS A 56 -12.66 -5.92 -14.82
N GLY A 57 -13.88 -6.42 -14.66
CA GLY A 57 -14.27 -7.70 -15.24
C GLY A 57 -14.50 -7.53 -16.75
N TRP A 58 -14.53 -8.63 -17.48
CA TRP A 58 -14.72 -8.62 -18.93
C TRP A 58 -16.07 -7.99 -19.36
N PHE A 59 -17.08 -8.02 -18.46
CA PHE A 59 -18.43 -7.50 -18.70
C PHE A 59 -18.90 -6.41 -17.72
N PHE A 60 -18.11 -6.07 -16.70
CA PHE A 60 -18.50 -5.10 -15.67
C PHE A 60 -17.33 -4.19 -15.30
N ASP A 61 -17.57 -2.88 -15.35
CA ASP A 61 -16.64 -1.90 -14.80
C ASP A 61 -16.61 -2.03 -13.26
N VAL A 62 -15.53 -1.58 -12.63
CA VAL A 62 -15.47 -1.48 -11.17
C VAL A 62 -16.46 -0.40 -10.75
N SER A 63 -17.41 -0.73 -9.88
CA SER A 63 -18.32 0.29 -9.34
C SER A 63 -17.51 1.40 -8.65
N ARG A 64 -17.89 2.67 -8.88
CA ARG A 64 -17.20 3.82 -8.27
C ARG A 64 -17.11 3.69 -6.76
N GLU A 65 -18.16 3.16 -6.13
CA GLU A 65 -18.22 2.89 -4.69
C GLU A 65 -17.16 1.91 -4.24
N ARG A 66 -17.01 0.78 -4.94
CA ARG A 66 -15.99 -0.25 -4.61
C ARG A 66 -14.58 0.29 -4.78
N ASN A 67 -14.33 1.07 -5.82
CA ASN A 67 -13.02 1.70 -6.02
C ASN A 67 -12.74 2.75 -4.93
N THR A 68 -13.74 3.54 -4.54
CA THR A 68 -13.61 4.55 -3.48
C THR A 68 -13.35 3.89 -2.12
N ALA A 69 -14.07 2.82 -1.78
CA ALA A 69 -13.87 2.06 -0.56
C ALA A 69 -12.45 1.46 -0.52
N TYR A 70 -12.02 0.85 -1.63
CA TYR A 70 -10.65 0.33 -1.77
C TYR A 70 -9.59 1.42 -1.53
N ILE A 71 -9.73 2.59 -2.17
CA ILE A 71 -8.78 3.70 -1.99
C ILE A 71 -8.74 4.11 -0.52
N LYS A 72 -9.91 4.33 0.11
CA LYS A 72 -9.97 4.71 1.53
C LYS A 72 -9.28 3.69 2.43
N GLU A 73 -9.55 2.40 2.25
CA GLU A 73 -8.91 1.34 3.03
C GLU A 73 -7.39 1.36 2.88
N VAL A 74 -6.87 1.56 1.67
CA VAL A 74 -5.42 1.62 1.45
C VAL A 74 -4.81 2.86 2.10
N PHE A 75 -5.48 4.02 2.03
CA PHE A 75 -5.01 5.23 2.68
C PHE A 75 -4.97 5.12 4.22
N ILE A 76 -5.94 4.41 4.83
CA ILE A 76 -5.90 4.10 6.27
C ILE A 76 -4.64 3.30 6.62
N ILE A 77 -4.23 2.34 5.78
CA ILE A 77 -3.01 1.54 6.00
C ILE A 77 -1.76 2.40 5.84
N ILE A 78 -1.75 3.31 4.86
CA ILE A 78 -0.64 4.25 4.65
C ILE A 78 -0.49 5.15 5.89
N GLU A 79 -1.59 5.70 6.40
CA GLU A 79 -1.59 6.54 7.60
C GLU A 79 -1.14 5.75 8.85
N ASP A 80 -1.56 4.49 9.01
CA ASP A 80 -1.10 3.63 10.11
C ASP A 80 0.41 3.31 10.03
N LEU A 81 0.96 3.18 8.82
CA LEU A 81 2.40 3.04 8.61
C LEU A 81 3.15 4.34 8.97
N GLU A 82 2.61 5.49 8.59
CA GLU A 82 3.19 6.82 8.86
C GLU A 82 3.18 7.17 10.36
N ASN A 83 2.15 6.74 11.08
CA ASN A 83 1.95 7.03 12.51
C ASN A 83 2.39 5.90 13.43
N SER A 84 3.11 4.90 12.91
CA SER A 84 3.46 3.69 13.66
C SER A 84 4.38 3.89 14.87
N ASP A 85 4.68 5.13 15.26
CA ASP A 85 5.47 5.51 16.44
C ASP A 85 4.66 5.93 17.67
N VAL A 86 3.33 6.06 17.54
CA VAL A 86 2.43 6.36 18.65
C VAL A 86 1.89 5.07 19.26
#